data_AF-A0ABD0KEZ9-F1
#
_entry.id   AF-A0ABD0KEZ9-F1
#
_cell.length_a   1.000
_cell.length_b   1.000
_cell.length_c   1.000
_cell.angle_alpha   90.00
_cell.angle_beta   90.00
_cell.angle_gamma   90.00
#
_symmetry.space_group_name_H-M   'P 1'
#
loop_
_entity.id
_entity.type
_entity.pdbx_description
1 polymer ?
#
loop_
_entity_poly.entity_id
_entity_poly.type
_entity_poly.pdbx_seq_one_letter_code
_entity_poly.pdbx_strand_id
1 'polypeptide(L)'
;VNNDNPPHDNLHHNARAYDKRVNNDNLLNDKLHHNARAYDKRSPVKPSLCFKCGDLDNDMPCTRLEMVPENPVQCPADMPFCMNDIYQEAGMAPAVFKRCVDEDGCKTEWYQESSDKAACFQYDPSVYTEDLVCHLCCHGDKCNAQLLPEKSTLYKP
;
A
#
# COMPACT_ATOMS: atom_id res chain seq x y z
N VAL A 1 74.34 43.06 -0.76
CA VAL A 1 74.61 41.69 -0.30
C VAL A 1 73.28 40.98 -0.27
N ASN A 2 73.11 40.03 -1.21
CA ASN A 2 72.13 38.94 -1.38
C ASN A 2 71.04 38.78 -0.30
N ASN A 3 69.79 38.40 -0.61
CA ASN A 3 69.16 37.87 -1.82
C ASN A 3 67.64 38.08 -1.72
N ASP A 4 67.03 38.10 -2.90
CA ASP A 4 65.74 38.71 -3.23
C ASP A 4 64.47 37.90 -2.92
N ASN A 5 63.46 38.67 -2.54
CA ASN A 5 62.02 38.47 -2.66
C ASN A 5 61.57 39.18 -4.00
N PRO A 6 60.31 39.16 -4.47
CA PRO A 6 59.38 38.07 -4.73
C PRO A 6 58.77 38.26 -6.16
N PRO A 7 57.45 38.09 -6.48
CA PRO A 7 56.98 37.72 -7.83
C PRO A 7 56.44 38.93 -8.64
N HIS A 8 56.05 38.78 -9.91
CA HIS A 8 54.89 39.47 -10.54
C HIS A 8 54.74 39.14 -12.05
N ASP A 9 53.47 38.94 -12.43
CA ASP A 9 52.76 39.35 -13.66
C ASP A 9 53.12 38.85 -15.09
N ASN A 10 52.17 38.06 -15.63
CA ASN A 10 51.14 38.43 -16.63
C ASN A 10 51.49 38.94 -18.06
N LEU A 11 50.66 38.45 -19.00
CA LEU A 11 50.16 39.03 -20.26
C LEU A 11 50.69 38.57 -21.65
N HIS A 12 49.80 37.83 -22.34
CA HIS A 12 49.34 37.91 -23.74
C HIS A 12 50.30 37.80 -24.96
N HIS A 13 50.00 36.88 -25.91
CA HIS A 13 49.37 37.17 -27.22
C HIS A 13 49.32 35.95 -28.19
N ASN A 14 48.10 35.60 -28.62
CA ASN A 14 47.60 35.14 -29.94
C ASN A 14 48.43 34.24 -30.90
N ALA A 15 47.85 33.08 -31.29
CA ALA A 15 47.66 32.68 -32.70
C ALA A 15 46.75 31.45 -32.93
N ARG A 16 45.64 31.70 -33.64
CA ARG A 16 44.95 30.90 -34.69
C ARG A 16 44.50 29.42 -34.48
N ALA A 17 43.18 29.30 -34.54
CA ALA A 17 42.28 28.20 -34.94
C ALA A 17 42.82 27.02 -35.77
N TYR A 18 42.38 25.80 -35.43
CA TYR A 18 41.68 24.88 -36.36
C TYR A 18 40.71 23.95 -35.60
N ASP A 19 39.53 23.78 -36.20
CA ASP A 19 38.27 23.13 -35.78
C ASP A 19 38.40 21.62 -35.52
N LYS A 20 37.86 21.13 -34.38
CA LYS A 20 37.13 19.85 -34.30
C LYS A 20 36.04 19.93 -33.24
N ARG A 21 34.81 20.20 -33.69
CA ARG A 21 33.55 19.92 -32.98
C ARG A 21 33.49 18.46 -32.47
N VAL A 22 33.34 18.30 -31.15
CA VAL A 22 32.53 17.24 -30.54
C VAL A 22 31.82 17.87 -29.34
N ASN A 23 30.54 18.20 -29.51
CA ASN A 23 29.63 18.49 -28.41
C ASN A 23 29.31 17.17 -27.70
N ASN A 24 29.48 17.12 -26.38
CA ASN A 24 28.46 16.50 -25.54
C ASN A 24 28.61 17.00 -24.10
N ASP A 25 27.79 18.00 -23.78
CA ASP A 25 27.41 18.34 -22.41
C ASP A 25 26.84 17.08 -21.74
N ASN A 26 27.42 16.65 -20.62
CA ASN A 26 26.71 15.90 -19.55
C ASN A 26 27.65 15.64 -18.37
N LEU A 27 28.26 16.71 -17.84
CA LEU A 27 29.04 16.66 -16.60
C LEU A 27 28.24 17.25 -15.42
N LEU A 28 26.92 17.01 -15.40
CA LEU A 28 26.05 17.45 -14.32
C LEU A 28 24.80 16.56 -14.23
N ASN A 29 24.92 15.32 -13.75
CA ASN A 29 23.77 14.59 -13.17
C ASN A 29 24.12 13.39 -12.29
N ASP A 30 25.31 13.37 -11.66
CA ASP A 30 25.78 12.20 -10.91
C ASP A 30 25.42 12.21 -9.40
N LYS A 31 24.34 12.89 -8.98
CA LYS A 31 23.98 13.02 -7.56
C LYS A 31 22.49 12.95 -7.18
N LEU A 32 21.59 12.36 -7.96
CA LEU A 32 20.16 12.27 -7.58
C LEU A 32 19.47 10.91 -7.75
N HIS A 33 20.18 9.79 -7.89
CA HIS A 33 19.54 8.47 -8.04
C HIS A 33 20.02 7.42 -7.04
N HIS A 34 19.97 7.73 -5.74
CA HIS A 34 19.96 6.72 -4.68
C HIS A 34 18.70 6.89 -3.85
N ASN A 35 17.56 6.38 -4.36
CA ASN A 35 16.38 5.95 -3.58
C ASN A 35 15.29 5.31 -4.46
N ALA A 36 15.68 4.55 -5.49
CA ALA A 36 14.73 3.64 -6.13
C ALA A 36 14.66 2.37 -5.28
N ARG A 37 13.69 2.30 -4.36
CA ARG A 37 13.25 1.02 -3.79
C ARG A 37 12.95 0.09 -4.96
N ALA A 38 13.52 -1.11 -4.93
CA ALA A 38 13.30 -2.14 -5.93
C ALA A 38 11.79 -2.38 -6.08
N TYR A 39 11.26 -2.06 -7.26
CA TYR A 39 9.90 -2.43 -7.64
C TYR A 39 9.82 -3.97 -7.60
N ASP A 40 9.01 -4.50 -6.68
CA ASP A 40 8.70 -5.92 -6.60
C ASP A 40 8.04 -6.35 -7.92
N LYS A 41 8.50 -7.50 -8.46
CA LYS A 41 8.07 -8.03 -9.77
C LYS A 41 6.73 -8.77 -9.68
N ARG A 42 5.80 -8.31 -8.85
CA ARG A 42 4.43 -8.84 -8.84
C ARG A 42 3.65 -8.18 -9.98
N SER A 43 2.99 -8.99 -10.80
CA SER A 43 2.03 -8.45 -11.77
C SER A 43 1.01 -7.60 -11.01
N PRO A 44 0.64 -6.41 -11.50
CA PRO A 44 -0.32 -5.56 -10.80
C PRO A 44 -1.61 -6.34 -10.54
N VAL A 45 -2.02 -6.42 -9.27
CA VAL A 45 -3.28 -7.06 -8.88
C VAL A 45 -4.41 -6.23 -9.49
N LYS A 46 -5.32 -6.88 -10.22
CA LYS A 46 -6.49 -6.22 -10.77
C LYS A 46 -7.34 -5.68 -9.60
N PRO A 47 -7.73 -4.40 -9.60
CA PRO A 47 -8.55 -3.85 -8.52
C PRO A 47 -9.92 -4.53 -8.44
N SER A 48 -10.29 -4.93 -7.23
CA SER A 48 -11.52 -5.68 -6.96
C SER A 48 -12.77 -4.78 -6.97
N LEU A 49 -13.94 -5.38 -7.26
CA LEU A 49 -15.24 -4.80 -6.91
C LEU A 49 -15.61 -5.21 -5.48
N CYS A 50 -15.58 -4.29 -4.52
CA CYS A 50 -15.83 -4.63 -3.11
C CYS A 50 -17.16 -4.05 -2.62
N PHE A 51 -17.83 -4.75 -1.72
CA PHE A 51 -18.86 -4.11 -0.90
C PHE A 51 -18.19 -3.21 0.13
N LYS A 52 -18.75 -2.03 0.35
CA LYS A 52 -18.27 -1.07 1.34
C LYS A 52 -19.41 -0.64 2.25
N CYS A 53 -19.15 -0.57 3.54
CA CYS A 53 -20.06 -0.02 4.53
C CYS A 53 -19.30 0.29 5.82
N GLY A 54 -19.90 1.15 6.63
CA GLY A 54 -19.27 1.69 7.82
C GLY A 54 -18.11 2.65 7.50
N ASP A 55 -17.58 3.22 8.57
CA ASP A 55 -16.46 4.14 8.58
C ASP A 55 -15.59 3.80 9.79
N LEU A 56 -14.48 3.11 9.53
CA LEU A 56 -13.57 2.62 10.56
C LEU A 56 -12.87 3.76 11.30
N ASP A 57 -12.56 4.86 10.60
CA ASP A 57 -11.83 6.00 11.17
C ASP A 57 -12.70 6.80 12.17
N ASN A 58 -14.02 6.70 12.02
CA ASN A 58 -15.01 7.37 12.87
C ASN A 58 -15.80 6.41 13.76
N ASP A 59 -15.41 5.13 13.82
CA ASP A 59 -16.09 4.07 14.60
C ASP A 59 -17.60 3.97 14.32
N MET A 60 -17.98 4.08 13.05
CA MET A 60 -19.36 3.93 12.60
C MET A 60 -19.52 2.58 11.87
N PRO A 61 -19.96 1.51 12.54
CA PRO A 61 -20.08 0.20 11.90
C PRO A 61 -21.19 0.18 10.83
N CYS A 62 -21.14 -0.81 9.96
CA CYS A 62 -22.21 -1.10 9.02
C CYS A 62 -23.55 -1.27 9.76
N THR A 63 -24.60 -0.63 9.26
CA THR A 63 -25.96 -0.93 9.71
C THR A 63 -26.41 -2.31 9.22
N ARG A 64 -27.44 -2.88 9.85
CA ARG A 64 -28.02 -4.17 9.41
C ARG A 64 -28.47 -4.17 7.94
N LEU A 65 -28.95 -3.02 7.44
CA LEU A 65 -29.36 -2.89 6.05
C LEU A 65 -28.15 -2.89 5.10
N GLU A 66 -27.06 -2.23 5.48
CA GLU A 66 -25.84 -2.19 4.68
C GLU A 66 -25.06 -3.51 4.69
N MET A 67 -25.32 -4.39 5.67
CA MET A 67 -24.82 -5.76 5.65
C MET A 67 -25.49 -6.63 4.59
N VAL A 68 -26.59 -6.19 3.97
CA VAL A 68 -27.20 -6.87 2.81
C VAL A 68 -26.51 -6.36 1.53
N PRO A 69 -25.69 -7.17 0.84
CA PRO A 69 -24.85 -6.68 -0.24
C PRO A 69 -25.68 -6.36 -1.49
N GLU A 70 -25.81 -5.07 -1.84
CA GLU A 70 -26.52 -4.66 -3.06
C GLU A 70 -25.58 -4.11 -4.14
N ASN A 71 -24.79 -3.09 -3.81
CA ASN A 71 -23.99 -2.36 -4.79
C ASN A 71 -22.49 -2.39 -4.43
N PRO A 72 -21.67 -3.23 -5.10
CA PRO A 72 -20.23 -3.17 -4.92
C PRO A 72 -19.66 -1.93 -5.62
N VAL A 73 -18.55 -1.45 -5.11
CA VAL A 73 -17.80 -0.29 -5.61
C VAL A 73 -16.47 -0.77 -6.17
N GLN A 74 -16.06 -0.18 -7.29
CA GLN A 74 -14.73 -0.40 -7.84
C GLN A 74 -13.67 0.21 -6.92
N CYS A 75 -12.79 -0.64 -6.40
CA CYS A 75 -11.67 -0.17 -5.61
C CYS A 75 -10.61 0.50 -6.49
N PRO A 76 -9.87 1.47 -5.95
CA PRO A 76 -8.80 2.14 -6.67
C PRO A 76 -7.59 1.21 -6.85
N ALA A 77 -6.67 1.60 -7.74
CA ALA A 77 -5.54 0.75 -8.12
C ALA A 77 -4.51 0.52 -7.01
N ASP A 78 -4.39 1.46 -6.10
CA ASP A 78 -3.53 1.42 -4.91
C ASP A 78 -4.14 0.62 -3.75
N MET A 79 -5.47 0.39 -3.75
CA MET A 79 -6.17 -0.43 -2.76
C MET A 79 -6.96 -1.55 -3.43
N PRO A 80 -6.31 -2.51 -4.13
CA PRO A 80 -7.00 -3.42 -5.03
C PRO A 80 -7.75 -4.57 -4.33
N PHE A 81 -7.68 -4.67 -3.00
CA PHE A 81 -8.26 -5.76 -2.22
C PHE A 81 -9.52 -5.32 -1.47
N CYS A 82 -10.34 -6.30 -1.06
CA CYS A 82 -11.45 -6.07 -0.14
C CYS A 82 -11.08 -6.56 1.26
N MET A 83 -11.65 -5.93 2.29
CA MET A 83 -11.57 -6.40 3.66
C MET A 83 -12.94 -6.38 4.34
N ASN A 84 -13.18 -7.40 5.16
CA ASN A 84 -14.19 -7.35 6.22
C ASN A 84 -13.48 -7.26 7.56
N ASP A 85 -13.76 -6.22 8.33
CA ASP A 85 -13.31 -6.09 9.70
C ASP A 85 -14.46 -6.52 10.63
N ILE A 86 -14.13 -7.31 11.65
CA ILE A 86 -15.07 -7.79 12.67
C ILE A 86 -14.45 -7.47 14.03
N TYR A 87 -15.14 -6.63 14.80
CA TYR A 87 -14.81 -6.31 16.17
C TYR A 87 -15.94 -6.81 17.05
N GLN A 88 -15.62 -7.78 17.89
CA GLN A 88 -16.52 -8.38 18.85
C GLN A 88 -15.96 -8.12 20.23
N GLU A 89 -16.72 -7.39 21.04
CA GLU A 89 -16.44 -7.23 22.47
C GLU A 89 -17.36 -8.16 23.27
N ALA A 90 -16.88 -8.67 24.41
CA ALA A 90 -17.58 -9.68 25.16
C ALA A 90 -19.00 -9.25 25.57
N GLY A 91 -20.00 -10.05 25.20
CA GLY A 91 -21.41 -9.78 25.48
C GLY A 91 -22.06 -8.67 24.65
N MET A 92 -21.36 -8.08 23.68
CA MET A 92 -21.90 -7.05 22.78
C MET A 92 -22.23 -7.61 21.40
N ALA A 93 -22.94 -6.84 20.58
CA ALA A 93 -23.10 -7.18 19.16
C ALA A 93 -21.81 -6.81 18.41
N PRO A 94 -21.42 -7.55 17.37
CA PRO A 94 -20.22 -7.23 16.61
C PRO A 94 -20.39 -5.95 15.81
N ALA A 95 -19.35 -5.13 15.81
CA ALA A 95 -19.14 -4.07 14.83
C ALA A 95 -18.48 -4.68 13.59
N VAL A 96 -19.05 -4.39 12.41
CA VAL A 96 -18.55 -4.88 11.13
C VAL A 96 -18.26 -3.68 10.23
N PHE A 97 -17.14 -3.74 9.52
CA PHE A 97 -16.77 -2.75 8.51
C PHE A 97 -16.39 -3.46 7.22
N LYS A 98 -16.67 -2.82 6.08
CA LYS A 98 -16.27 -3.33 4.76
C LYS A 98 -15.58 -2.22 3.97
N ARG A 99 -14.38 -2.47 3.48
CA ARG A 99 -13.56 -1.45 2.80
C ARG A 99 -12.68 -2.03 1.70
N CYS A 100 -12.17 -1.12 0.85
CA CYS A 100 -11.02 -1.40 0.00
C CYS A 100 -9.75 -1.26 0.84
N VAL A 101 -8.73 -2.06 0.55
CA VAL A 101 -7.45 -2.02 1.26
C VAL A 101 -6.29 -2.29 0.30
N ASP A 102 -5.10 -1.81 0.64
CA ASP A 102 -3.86 -2.07 -0.08
C ASP A 102 -3.20 -3.40 0.32
N GLU A 103 -2.11 -3.75 -0.35
CA GLU A 103 -1.37 -4.99 -0.07
C GLU A 103 -0.75 -4.97 1.34
N ASP A 104 -0.32 -3.80 1.82
CA ASP A 104 0.29 -3.65 3.15
C ASP A 104 -0.74 -3.92 4.26
N GLY A 105 -1.96 -3.41 4.13
CA GLY A 105 -3.07 -3.73 5.05
C GLY A 105 -3.44 -5.22 5.01
N CYS A 106 -3.49 -5.85 3.84
CA CYS A 106 -3.72 -7.30 3.75
C CYS A 106 -2.60 -8.14 4.37
N LYS A 107 -1.35 -7.66 4.29
CA LYS A 107 -0.21 -8.35 4.87
C LYS A 107 -0.14 -8.18 6.40
N THR A 108 -0.48 -7.00 6.91
CA THR A 108 -0.40 -6.69 8.34
C THR A 108 -1.66 -7.18 9.06
N GLU A 109 -2.79 -6.53 8.82
CA GLU A 109 -4.05 -6.76 9.54
C GLU A 109 -4.61 -8.18 9.30
N TRP A 110 -4.62 -8.64 8.05
CA TRP A 110 -5.10 -10.00 7.75
C TRP A 110 -4.03 -11.05 8.04
N TYR A 111 -2.94 -11.05 7.27
CA TYR A 111 -2.01 -12.17 7.29
C TYR A 111 -1.27 -12.30 8.63
N GLN A 112 -0.81 -11.20 9.25
CA GLN A 112 -0.09 -11.26 10.52
C GLN A 112 -1.01 -11.32 11.74
N GLU A 113 -2.13 -10.60 11.74
CA GLU A 113 -2.94 -10.49 12.97
C GLU A 113 -4.15 -11.42 13.01
N SER A 114 -4.61 -11.95 11.87
CA SER A 114 -5.91 -12.65 11.80
C SER A 114 -5.85 -14.05 11.17
N SER A 115 -4.91 -14.31 10.26
CA SER A 115 -4.94 -15.51 9.42
C SER A 115 -4.65 -16.84 10.14
N ASP A 116 -4.08 -16.79 11.35
CA ASP A 116 -3.80 -17.94 12.20
C ASP A 116 -4.84 -18.13 13.32
N LYS A 117 -5.70 -17.13 13.57
CA LYS A 117 -6.79 -17.19 14.54
C LYS A 117 -7.91 -18.07 14.00
N ALA A 118 -8.00 -19.31 14.48
CA ALA A 118 -9.07 -20.25 14.10
C ALA A 118 -10.49 -19.66 14.26
N ALA A 119 -10.68 -18.82 15.29
CA ALA A 119 -11.94 -18.11 15.54
C ALA A 119 -12.39 -17.23 14.36
N CYS A 120 -11.47 -16.64 13.59
CA CYS A 120 -11.79 -15.81 12.43
C CYS A 120 -12.32 -16.61 11.22
N PHE A 121 -12.13 -17.93 11.20
CA PHE A 121 -12.66 -18.82 10.14
C PHE A 121 -13.91 -19.58 10.55
N GLN A 122 -14.22 -19.58 11.85
CA GLN A 122 -15.34 -20.29 12.46
C GLN A 122 -16.33 -19.30 13.10
N TYR A 123 -16.18 -18.01 12.79
CA TYR A 123 -16.95 -16.96 13.42
C TYR A 123 -18.43 -17.11 13.10
N ASP A 124 -19.22 -17.26 14.16
CA ASP A 124 -20.68 -17.20 14.12
C ASP A 124 -21.14 -16.16 15.14
N PRO A 125 -21.67 -15.00 14.69
CA PRO A 125 -22.08 -13.93 15.59
C PRO A 125 -23.26 -14.32 16.49
N SER A 126 -23.93 -15.45 16.25
CA SER A 126 -25.03 -15.93 17.10
C SER A 126 -24.58 -16.74 18.31
N VAL A 127 -23.33 -17.23 18.31
CA VAL A 127 -22.78 -18.11 19.36
C VAL A 127 -21.52 -17.51 20.00
N TYR A 128 -20.72 -16.77 19.24
CA TYR A 128 -19.48 -16.19 19.73
C TYR A 128 -19.76 -15.01 20.68
N THR A 129 -19.21 -15.06 21.89
CA THR A 129 -19.50 -14.08 22.96
C THR A 129 -18.24 -13.53 23.64
N GLU A 130 -17.06 -13.98 23.23
CA GLU A 130 -15.76 -13.51 23.73
C GLU A 130 -15.23 -12.35 22.90
N ASP A 131 -14.17 -11.70 23.39
CA ASP A 131 -13.46 -10.69 22.60
C ASP A 131 -12.82 -11.32 21.36
N LEU A 132 -13.02 -10.68 20.20
CA LEU A 132 -12.41 -11.10 18.95
C LEU A 132 -12.24 -9.94 17.99
N VAL A 133 -11.07 -9.88 17.37
CA VAL A 133 -10.79 -8.97 16.26
C VAL A 133 -10.30 -9.80 15.07
N CYS A 134 -10.98 -9.65 13.95
CA CYS A 134 -10.67 -10.32 12.69
C CYS A 134 -10.66 -9.34 11.52
N HIS A 135 -9.61 -9.39 10.72
CA HIS A 135 -9.46 -8.64 9.48
C HIS A 135 -9.37 -9.61 8.31
N LEU A 136 -10.42 -9.76 7.52
CA LEU A 136 -10.49 -10.80 6.49
C LEU A 136 -10.24 -10.19 5.10
N CYS A 137 -8.98 -10.17 4.66
CA CYS A 137 -8.63 -9.66 3.33
C CYS A 137 -8.85 -10.71 2.23
N CYS A 138 -9.50 -10.28 1.14
CA CYS A 138 -9.71 -11.09 -0.06
C CYS A 138 -9.51 -10.29 -1.35
N HIS A 139 -9.41 -10.99 -2.48
CA HIS A 139 -9.29 -10.41 -3.81
C HIS A 139 -10.34 -10.96 -4.78
N GLY A 140 -10.63 -10.18 -5.82
CA GLY A 140 -11.59 -10.51 -6.87
C GLY A 140 -12.95 -9.88 -6.64
N ASP A 141 -13.76 -9.89 -7.70
CA ASP A 141 -15.04 -9.20 -7.70
C ASP A 141 -15.97 -9.81 -6.67
N LYS A 142 -16.49 -8.96 -5.78
CA LYS A 142 -17.45 -9.28 -4.72
C LYS A 142 -16.95 -10.30 -3.69
N CYS A 143 -15.63 -10.48 -3.54
CA CYS A 143 -15.08 -11.51 -2.64
C CYS A 143 -15.52 -11.33 -1.18
N ASN A 144 -15.82 -10.09 -0.77
CA ASN A 144 -16.25 -9.74 0.58
C ASN A 144 -17.78 -9.65 0.75
N ALA A 145 -18.56 -10.29 -0.14
CA ALA A 145 -20.02 -10.32 -0.04
C ALA A 145 -20.51 -10.94 1.28
N GLN A 146 -19.92 -12.10 1.62
CA GLN A 146 -20.18 -12.77 2.90
C GLN A 146 -19.35 -12.14 4.00
N LEU A 147 -19.74 -12.30 5.27
CA LEU A 147 -18.95 -11.87 6.41
C LEU A 147 -17.60 -12.58 6.46
N LEU A 148 -17.59 -13.88 6.16
CA LEU A 148 -16.40 -14.69 5.94
C LEU A 148 -16.19 -14.88 4.44
N PRO A 149 -15.14 -14.31 3.82
CA PRO A 149 -14.85 -14.53 2.41
C PRO A 149 -14.60 -16.00 2.07
N GLU A 150 -14.84 -16.37 0.82
CA GLU A 150 -14.50 -17.72 0.34
C GLU A 150 -12.98 -17.96 0.46
N LYS A 151 -12.58 -19.13 0.96
CA LYS A 151 -11.17 -19.46 1.22
C LYS A 151 -10.26 -19.33 0.00
N SER A 152 -10.81 -19.52 -1.20
CA SER A 152 -10.09 -19.38 -2.48
C SER A 152 -9.73 -17.93 -2.82
N THR A 153 -10.46 -16.96 -2.25
CA THR A 153 -10.30 -15.53 -2.50
C THR A 153 -9.45 -14.82 -1.45
N LEU A 154 -9.18 -15.48 -0.32
CA LEU A 154 -8.36 -14.90 0.75
C LEU A 154 -6.96 -14.56 0.26
N TYR A 155 -6.48 -13.38 0.64
CA TYR A 155 -5.14 -12.93 0.30
C TYR A 155 -4.07 -13.89 0.82
N LYS A 156 -3.05 -14.10 -0.01
CA LYS A 156 -1.85 -14.89 0.29
C LYS A 156 -0.63 -14.07 -0.13
N PRO A 157 0.30 -13.80 0.79
CA PRO A 157 1.49 -13.00 0.50
C PRO A 157 2.48 -13.71 -0.42
#